data_AF-A0A9D1ZVM7-F1
#
_entry.id   AF-A0A9D1ZVM7-F1
#
_cell.length_a   1.000
_cell.length_b   1.000
_cell.length_c   1.000
_cell.angle_alpha   90.00
_cell.angle_beta   90.00
_cell.angle_gamma   90.00
#
_symmetry.space_group_name_H-M   'P 1'
#
loop_
_entity.id
_entity.type
_entity.pdbx_description
1 polymer ?
#
loop_
_entity_poly.entity_id
_entity_poly.type
_entity_poly.pdbx_seq_one_letter_code
_entity_poly.pdbx_strand_id
1 'polypeptide(L)'
;MQKNRALFQSAKDIAFISLMTALLIAAQLALSMVAGVEIVTVLFLGYCYAFGARRGILVAIAFSLLRCFVFGFSPTALILYLVYYDLFAVVFGLLPRFTEKLAAPLRLVLVVLTAAVMTILFTLLDDVITPLFYGYSSRAALVYFYNSLIVMATQSVCTVVTVSLLFVPLRKAFGMVAGKRAS
;
A
#
# COMPACT_ATOMS: atom_id res chain seq x y z
N MET A 1 21.00 -24.84 -15.87
CA MET A 1 21.22 -24.59 -14.42
C MET A 1 20.32 -23.46 -13.94
N GLN A 2 19.16 -23.81 -13.38
CA GLN A 2 18.27 -22.87 -12.70
C GLN A 2 18.93 -22.46 -11.38
N LYS A 3 19.45 -21.23 -11.32
CA LYS A 3 19.97 -20.67 -10.07
C LYS A 3 18.79 -20.60 -9.09
N ASN A 4 18.75 -21.51 -8.11
CA ASN A 4 17.86 -21.41 -6.96
C ASN A 4 18.13 -20.06 -6.26
N ARG A 5 17.40 -19.02 -6.67
CA ARG A 5 17.40 -17.74 -5.96
C ARG A 5 16.56 -17.99 -4.71
N ALA A 6 17.23 -18.27 -3.59
CA ALA A 6 16.58 -18.30 -2.29
C ALA A 6 15.67 -17.06 -2.15
N LEU A 7 14.44 -17.29 -1.66
CA LEU A 7 13.43 -16.24 -1.49
C LEU A 7 13.96 -15.10 -0.59
N PHE A 8 14.82 -15.46 0.36
CA PHE A 8 15.58 -14.56 1.23
C PHE A 8 17.07 -14.71 0.93
N GLN A 9 17.76 -13.60 0.68
CA GLN A 9 19.21 -13.64 0.44
C GLN A 9 20.02 -13.49 1.74
N SER A 10 19.40 -13.00 2.81
CA SER A 10 20.03 -12.80 4.11
C SER A 10 19.00 -12.69 5.25
N ALA A 11 19.40 -13.00 6.48
CA ALA A 11 18.62 -12.69 7.69
C ALA A 11 18.22 -11.20 7.79
N LYS A 12 19.02 -10.32 7.17
CA LYS A 12 18.71 -8.89 7.05
C LYS A 12 17.41 -8.62 6.28
N ASP A 13 17.12 -9.41 5.23
CA ASP A 13 15.90 -9.23 4.43
C ASP A 13 14.65 -9.52 5.27
N ILE A 14 14.70 -10.61 6.06
CA ILE A 14 13.62 -11.00 6.96
C ILE A 14 13.41 -9.91 8.01
N ALA A 15 14.49 -9.43 8.63
CA ALA A 15 14.41 -8.35 9.62
C ALA A 15 13.76 -7.07 9.05
N PHE A 16 14.12 -6.66 7.84
CA PHE A 16 13.49 -5.50 7.19
C PHE A 16 12.01 -5.70 6.91
N ILE A 17 11.61 -6.90 6.47
CA ILE A 17 10.20 -7.22 6.22
C ILE A 17 9.43 -7.16 7.53
N SER A 18 9.92 -7.83 8.59
CA SER A 18 9.27 -7.84 9.91
C SER A 18 9.16 -6.46 10.52
N LEU A 19 10.23 -5.65 10.48
CA LEU A 19 10.22 -4.28 10.98
C LEU A 19 9.24 -3.40 10.21
N MET A 20 9.17 -3.54 8.88
CA MET A 20 8.23 -2.78 8.08
C MET A 20 6.79 -3.18 8.39
N THR A 21 6.49 -4.48 8.47
CA THR A 21 5.17 -4.98 8.86
C THR A 21 4.76 -4.46 10.24
N ALA A 22 5.67 -4.51 11.23
CA ALA A 22 5.41 -3.98 12.57
C ALA A 22 5.14 -2.47 12.54
N LEU A 23 5.93 -1.70 11.76
CA LEU A 23 5.74 -0.26 11.60
C LEU A 23 4.38 0.08 10.98
N LEU A 24 3.94 -0.66 9.96
CA LEU A 24 2.63 -0.44 9.33
C LEU A 24 1.48 -0.70 10.30
N ILE A 25 1.55 -1.78 11.09
CA ILE A 25 0.53 -2.07 12.11
C ILE A 25 0.55 -1.03 13.22
N ALA A 26 1.73 -0.63 13.70
CA ALA A 26 1.87 0.41 14.72
C ALA A 26 1.32 1.76 14.23
N ALA A 27 1.61 2.13 12.98
CA ALA A 27 1.06 3.35 12.37
C ALA A 27 -0.47 3.28 12.26
N GLN A 28 -1.02 2.14 11.86
CA GLN A 28 -2.47 1.92 11.82
C GLN A 28 -3.12 2.04 13.20
N LEU A 29 -2.48 1.50 14.25
CA LEU A 29 -2.97 1.60 15.63
C LEU A 29 -2.91 3.03 16.14
N ALA A 30 -1.79 3.73 15.93
CA ALA A 30 -1.59 5.09 16.39
C ALA A 30 -2.58 6.09 15.77
N LEU A 31 -3.02 5.83 14.54
CA LEU A 31 -3.92 6.70 13.79
C LEU A 31 -5.33 6.14 13.66
N SER A 32 -5.64 5.08 14.41
CA SER A 32 -6.97 4.46 14.41
C SER A 32 -8.10 5.44 14.76
N MET A 33 -7.77 6.52 15.48
CA MET A 33 -8.72 7.59 15.85
C MET A 33 -8.95 8.63 14.74
N VAL A 34 -8.12 8.68 13.69
CA VAL A 34 -8.25 9.67 12.62
C VAL A 34 -8.70 8.98 11.33
N ALA A 35 -10.00 9.01 11.08
CA ALA A 35 -10.58 8.47 9.86
C ALA A 35 -10.02 9.20 8.62
N GLY A 36 -9.55 8.43 7.64
CA GLY A 36 -9.04 8.94 6.37
C GLY A 36 -7.54 9.25 6.32
N VAL A 37 -6.79 9.17 7.43
CA VAL A 37 -5.33 9.40 7.38
C VAL A 37 -4.59 8.14 6.89
N GLU A 38 -4.24 8.17 5.61
CA GLU A 38 -3.59 7.08 4.87
C GLU A 38 -2.05 7.04 5.08
N ILE A 39 -1.57 7.10 6.33
CA ILE A 39 -0.12 7.05 6.61
C ILE A 39 0.48 5.68 6.27
N VAL A 40 -0.28 4.60 6.43
CA VAL A 40 0.11 3.25 5.98
C VAL A 40 0.42 3.26 4.49
N THR A 41 -0.40 3.93 3.69
CA THR A 41 -0.23 4.04 2.24
C THR A 41 1.09 4.70 1.87
N VAL A 42 1.43 5.85 2.47
CA VAL A 42 2.69 6.54 2.12
C VAL A 42 3.93 5.81 2.64
N LEU A 43 3.86 5.19 3.83
CA LEU A 43 4.95 4.39 4.38
C LEU A 43 5.21 3.16 3.51
N PHE A 44 4.16 2.44 3.16
CA PHE A 44 4.25 1.23 2.35
C PHE A 44 4.70 1.54 0.92
N LEU A 45 4.20 2.62 0.34
CA LEU A 45 4.65 3.15 -0.95
C LEU A 45 6.15 3.45 -0.92
N GLY A 46 6.62 4.21 0.08
CA GLY A 46 8.02 4.57 0.21
C GLY A 46 8.94 3.34 0.32
N TYR A 47 8.51 2.34 1.09
CA TYR A 47 9.21 1.06 1.21
C TYR A 47 9.27 0.30 -0.11
N CYS A 48 8.13 0.12 -0.78
CA CYS A 48 8.06 -0.57 -2.08
C CYS A 48 8.91 0.14 -3.14
N TYR A 49 8.88 1.48 -3.16
CA TYR A 49 9.67 2.29 -4.08
C TYR A 49 11.18 2.11 -3.86
N ALA A 50 11.64 2.02 -2.61
CA ALA A 50 13.06 1.89 -2.30
C ALA A 50 13.61 0.45 -2.44
N PHE A 51 12.86 -0.52 -1.90
CA PHE A 51 13.30 -1.92 -1.76
C PHE A 51 12.75 -2.85 -2.85
N GLY A 52 11.80 -2.38 -3.66
CA GLY A 52 11.25 -3.08 -4.83
C GLY A 52 10.10 -4.04 -4.52
N ALA A 53 9.44 -4.50 -5.59
CA ALA A 53 8.18 -5.26 -5.53
C ALA A 53 8.27 -6.57 -4.73
N ARG A 54 9.37 -7.33 -4.87
CA ARG A 54 9.48 -8.65 -4.21
C ARG A 54 9.41 -8.57 -2.69
N ARG A 55 10.13 -7.60 -2.09
CA ARG A 55 10.11 -7.37 -0.64
C ARG A 55 8.78 -6.73 -0.23
N GLY A 56 8.24 -5.85 -1.06
CA GLY A 56 6.92 -5.24 -0.88
C GLY A 56 5.79 -6.28 -0.76
N ILE A 57 5.73 -7.28 -1.65
CA ILE A 57 4.71 -8.34 -1.63
C ILE A 57 4.79 -9.16 -0.32
N LEU A 58 6.00 -9.49 0.14
CA LEU A 58 6.14 -10.22 1.41
C LEU A 58 5.65 -9.39 2.61
N VAL A 59 5.92 -8.08 2.60
CA VAL A 59 5.38 -7.15 3.61
C VAL A 59 3.85 -7.05 3.48
N ALA A 60 3.30 -6.97 2.27
CA ALA A 60 1.86 -6.94 2.01
C ALA A 60 1.15 -8.16 2.58
N ILE A 61 1.61 -9.37 2.25
CA ILE A 61 1.02 -10.61 2.76
C ILE A 61 1.08 -10.66 4.29
N ALA A 62 2.26 -10.39 4.87
CA ALA A 62 2.44 -10.41 6.32
C ALA A 62 1.57 -9.35 7.02
N PHE A 63 1.48 -8.15 6.46
CA PHE A 63 0.65 -7.06 6.96
C PHE A 63 -0.83 -7.40 6.88
N SER A 64 -1.31 -7.92 5.75
CA SER A 64 -2.71 -8.31 5.54
C SER A 64 -3.15 -9.38 6.54
N LEU A 65 -2.34 -10.43 6.72
CA LEU A 65 -2.61 -11.50 7.68
C LEU A 65 -2.62 -10.97 9.11
N LEU A 66 -1.57 -10.24 9.50
CA LEU A 66 -1.45 -9.70 10.86
C LEU A 66 -2.56 -8.70 11.19
N ARG A 67 -2.98 -7.88 10.21
CA ARG A 67 -4.10 -6.95 10.37
C ARG A 67 -5.41 -7.70 10.67
N CYS A 68 -5.69 -8.80 9.98
CA CYS A 68 -6.86 -9.63 10.25
C CYS A 68 -6.79 -10.31 11.63
N PHE A 69 -5.60 -10.61 12.16
CA PHE A 69 -5.45 -11.12 13.52
C PHE A 69 -5.65 -10.05 14.60
N VAL A 70 -5.17 -8.82 14.36
CA VAL A 70 -5.19 -7.74 15.36
C VAL A 70 -6.54 -7.01 15.43
N PHE A 71 -7.15 -6.72 14.28
CA PHE A 71 -8.35 -5.87 14.20
C PHE A 71 -9.66 -6.66 14.04
N GLY A 72 -9.58 -7.98 14.05
CA GLY A 72 -10.72 -8.87 13.82
C GLY A 72 -10.71 -9.48 12.42
N PHE A 73 -11.09 -10.75 12.37
CA PHE A 73 -11.07 -11.54 11.16
C PHE A 73 -12.35 -11.33 10.35
N SER A 74 -12.22 -10.78 9.15
CA SER A 74 -13.29 -10.70 8.15
C SER A 74 -12.79 -11.31 6.83
N PRO A 75 -13.45 -12.35 6.29
CA PRO A 75 -13.04 -12.98 5.04
C PRO A 75 -13.00 -12.01 3.85
N THR A 76 -13.97 -11.08 3.76
CA THR A 76 -14.00 -10.09 2.67
C THR A 76 -12.81 -9.15 2.75
N ALA A 77 -12.49 -8.67 3.95
CA ALA A 77 -11.34 -7.81 4.19
C ALA A 77 -10.02 -8.54 3.91
N LEU A 78 -9.91 -9.81 4.29
CA LEU A 78 -8.71 -10.61 4.01
C LEU A 78 -8.47 -10.75 2.49
N ILE A 79 -9.51 -11.11 1.74
CA ILE A 79 -9.42 -11.26 0.27
C ILE A 79 -9.04 -9.93 -0.36
N LEU A 80 -9.73 -8.84 0.02
CA LEU A 80 -9.43 -7.50 -0.46
C LEU A 80 -7.98 -7.10 -0.16
N TYR A 81 -7.50 -7.29 1.07
CA TYR A 81 -6.14 -6.91 1.47
C TYR A 81 -5.06 -7.73 0.77
N LEU A 82 -5.24 -9.04 0.63
CA LEU A 82 -4.28 -9.87 -0.11
C LEU A 82 -4.20 -9.46 -1.58
N VAL A 83 -5.33 -9.22 -2.25
CA VAL A 83 -5.34 -8.80 -3.66
C VAL A 83 -4.77 -7.39 -3.80
N TYR A 84 -5.24 -6.45 -2.99
CA TYR A 84 -4.93 -5.04 -3.12
C TYR A 84 -3.48 -4.72 -2.74
N TYR A 85 -3.01 -5.15 -1.57
CA TYR A 85 -1.67 -4.76 -1.11
C TYR A 85 -0.57 -5.43 -1.94
N ASP A 86 -0.81 -6.61 -2.50
CA ASP A 86 0.12 -7.25 -3.43
C ASP A 86 0.18 -6.49 -4.76
N LEU A 87 -0.98 -6.08 -5.31
CA LEU A 87 -1.03 -5.23 -6.49
C LEU A 87 -0.32 -3.88 -6.24
N PHE A 88 -0.59 -3.26 -5.09
CA PHE A 88 0.04 -2.02 -4.66
C PHE A 88 1.57 -2.17 -4.59
N ALA A 89 2.06 -3.27 -4.01
CA ALA A 89 3.48 -3.56 -3.92
C ALA A 89 4.13 -3.73 -5.30
N VAL A 90 3.44 -4.36 -6.25
CA VAL A 90 3.91 -4.52 -7.63
C VAL A 90 3.99 -3.16 -8.32
N VAL A 91 2.92 -2.37 -8.27
CA VAL A 91 2.85 -1.06 -8.93
C VAL A 91 3.97 -0.15 -8.41
N PHE A 92 4.05 0.07 -7.10
CA PHE A 92 5.05 0.97 -6.52
C PHE A 92 6.46 0.39 -6.49
N GLY A 93 6.60 -0.94 -6.49
CA GLY A 93 7.90 -1.59 -6.60
C GLY A 93 8.49 -1.56 -8.01
N LEU A 94 7.67 -1.35 -9.04
CA LEU A 94 8.10 -1.20 -10.44
C LEU A 94 8.17 0.26 -10.89
N LEU A 95 7.41 1.15 -10.25
CA LEU A 95 7.35 2.58 -10.56
C LEU A 95 8.71 3.31 -10.61
N PRO A 96 9.73 3.00 -9.77
CA PRO A 96 11.05 3.60 -9.87
C PRO A 96 11.72 3.41 -11.23
N ARG A 97 11.45 2.29 -11.92
CA ARG A 97 12.06 1.99 -13.24
C ARG A 97 11.69 3.02 -14.31
N PHE A 98 10.51 3.61 -14.18
CA PHE A 98 9.99 4.61 -15.10
C PHE A 98 10.23 6.04 -14.60
N THR A 99 10.21 6.24 -13.28
CA THR A 99 10.23 7.57 -12.68
C THR A 99 11.61 8.08 -12.27
N GLU A 100 12.60 7.21 -12.08
CA GLU A 100 13.98 7.63 -11.72
C GLU A 100 14.69 8.42 -12.83
N LYS A 101 14.26 8.28 -14.08
CA LYS A 101 14.78 9.06 -15.22
C LYS A 101 14.15 10.44 -15.37
N LEU A 102 13.05 10.70 -14.65
CA LEU A 102 12.28 11.92 -14.76
C LEU A 102 12.76 12.97 -13.76
N ALA A 103 12.52 14.25 -14.07
CA ALA A 103 12.77 15.35 -13.14
C ALA A 103 12.00 15.16 -11.82
N ALA A 104 12.58 15.61 -10.71
CA ALA A 104 12.01 15.49 -9.36
C ALA A 104 10.52 15.91 -9.24
N PRO A 105 10.08 17.06 -9.79
CA PRO A 105 8.66 17.45 -9.68
C PRO A 105 7.73 16.51 -10.47
N LEU A 106 8.13 16.10 -11.68
CA LEU A 106 7.32 15.20 -12.51
C LEU A 106 7.20 13.81 -11.87
N ARG A 107 8.29 13.32 -11.25
CA ARG A 107 8.29 12.08 -10.46
C ARG A 107 7.30 12.15 -9.31
N LEU A 108 7.31 13.24 -8.54
CA LEU A 108 6.39 13.41 -7.42
C LEU A 108 4.93 13.37 -7.91
N VAL A 109 4.62 14.12 -8.97
CA VAL A 109 3.27 14.15 -9.56
C VAL A 109 2.83 12.74 -9.98
N LEU A 110 3.66 11.99 -10.69
CA LEU A 110 3.31 10.63 -11.11
C LEU A 110 3.09 9.68 -9.93
N VAL A 111 3.91 9.79 -8.89
CA VAL A 111 3.76 8.97 -7.68
C VAL A 111 2.45 9.30 -6.95
N VAL A 112 2.13 10.59 -6.80
CA VAL A 112 0.89 11.07 -6.17
C VAL A 112 -0.34 10.61 -6.96
N LEU A 113 -0.33 10.78 -8.29
CA LEU A 113 -1.42 10.35 -9.16
C LEU A 113 -1.62 8.83 -9.09
N THR A 114 -0.52 8.07 -9.12
CA THR A 114 -0.59 6.60 -9.00
C THR A 114 -1.17 6.20 -7.64
N ALA A 115 -0.80 6.89 -6.55
CA ALA A 115 -1.33 6.62 -5.22
C ALA A 115 -2.82 6.95 -5.09
N ALA A 116 -3.27 8.07 -5.66
CA ALA A 116 -4.68 8.42 -5.72
C ALA A 116 -5.50 7.37 -6.51
N VAL A 117 -5.01 6.95 -7.68
CA VAL A 117 -5.66 5.90 -8.49
C VAL A 117 -5.72 4.57 -7.73
N MET A 118 -4.65 4.18 -7.04
CA MET A 118 -4.67 2.98 -6.21
C MET A 118 -5.64 3.12 -5.02
N THR A 119 -5.80 4.30 -4.44
CA THR A 119 -6.77 4.52 -3.35
C THR A 119 -8.21 4.38 -3.85
N ILE A 120 -8.51 4.93 -5.03
CA ILE A 120 -9.81 4.75 -5.70
C ILE A 120 -10.03 3.27 -5.99
N LEU A 121 -9.04 2.57 -6.55
CA LEU A 121 -9.13 1.15 -6.86
C LEU A 121 -9.40 0.29 -5.62
N PHE A 122 -8.84 0.64 -4.46
CA PHE A 122 -9.12 -0.05 -3.20
C PHE A 122 -10.62 -0.03 -2.88
N THR A 123 -11.25 1.16 -2.96
CA THR A 123 -12.67 1.31 -2.65
C THR A 123 -13.54 0.59 -3.69
N LEU A 124 -13.19 0.72 -4.98
CA LEU A 124 -13.92 0.02 -6.05
C LEU A 124 -13.81 -1.51 -5.95
N LEU A 125 -12.67 -2.04 -5.51
CA LEU A 125 -12.52 -3.48 -5.27
C LEU A 125 -13.38 -3.92 -4.08
N ASP A 126 -13.46 -3.13 -3.00
CA ASP A 126 -14.36 -3.42 -1.89
C ASP A 126 -15.83 -3.41 -2.32
N ASP A 127 -16.23 -2.42 -3.12
CA ASP A 127 -17.58 -2.29 -3.69
C ASP A 127 -17.98 -3.45 -4.61
N VAL A 128 -17.03 -4.24 -5.09
CA VAL A 128 -17.29 -5.47 -5.85
C VAL A 128 -17.23 -6.70 -4.95
N ILE A 129 -16.17 -6.84 -4.15
CA ILE A 129 -15.91 -8.03 -3.33
C ILE A 129 -16.97 -8.19 -2.25
N THR A 130 -17.30 -7.11 -1.54
CA THR A 130 -18.24 -7.16 -0.41
C THR A 130 -19.66 -7.53 -0.86
N PRO A 131 -20.26 -6.88 -1.86
CA PRO A 131 -21.57 -7.27 -2.39
C PRO A 131 -21.60 -8.69 -3.00
N LEU A 132 -20.53 -9.10 -3.68
CA LEU A 132 -20.43 -10.45 -4.28
C LEU A 132 -20.38 -11.53 -3.19
N PHE A 133 -19.59 -11.30 -2.13
CA PHE A 133 -19.42 -12.27 -1.05
C PHE A 133 -20.69 -12.43 -0.20
N TYR A 134 -21.38 -11.34 0.10
CA TYR A 134 -22.61 -11.36 0.90
C TYR A 134 -23.89 -11.59 0.07
N GLY A 135 -23.78 -11.67 -1.27
CA GLY A 135 -24.93 -11.93 -2.14
C GLY A 135 -25.94 -10.79 -2.17
N TYR A 136 -25.49 -9.54 -2.19
CA TYR A 136 -26.38 -8.37 -2.22
C TYR A 136 -27.23 -8.34 -3.49
N SER A 137 -28.48 -7.90 -3.35
CA SER A 137 -29.30 -7.55 -4.51
C SER A 137 -28.70 -6.36 -5.27
N SER A 138 -28.99 -6.22 -6.57
CA SER A 138 -28.48 -5.10 -7.39
C SER A 138 -28.77 -3.73 -6.79
N ARG A 139 -29.91 -3.57 -6.11
CA ARG A 139 -30.28 -2.32 -5.44
C ARG A 139 -29.45 -2.07 -4.17
N ALA A 140 -29.18 -3.10 -3.38
CA ALA A 140 -28.35 -2.98 -2.18
C ALA A 140 -26.88 -2.72 -2.53
N ALA A 141 -26.34 -3.37 -3.56
CA ALA A 141 -25.00 -3.12 -4.07
C ALA A 141 -24.84 -1.66 -4.56
N LEU A 142 -25.85 -1.12 -5.23
CA LEU A 142 -25.85 0.24 -5.74
C LEU A 142 -25.91 1.28 -4.60
N VAL A 143 -26.68 1.01 -3.55
CA VAL A 143 -26.68 1.83 -2.32
C VAL A 143 -25.32 1.78 -1.62
N TYR A 144 -24.71 0.59 -1.51
CA TYR A 144 -23.37 0.44 -0.93
C TYR A 144 -22.33 1.27 -1.68
N PHE A 145 -22.33 1.17 -3.02
CA PHE A 145 -21.45 1.96 -3.89
C PHE A 145 -21.65 3.47 -3.72
N TYR A 146 -22.87 3.98 -3.65
CA TYR A 146 -23.06 5.43 -3.44
C TYR A 146 -22.58 5.90 -2.07
N ASN A 147 -22.73 5.06 -1.04
CA ASN A 147 -22.23 5.38 0.29
C ASN A 147 -20.70 5.37 0.35
N SER A 148 -20.04 4.52 -0.45
CA SER A 148 -18.58 4.41 -0.50
C SER A 148 -17.93 5.64 -1.14
N LEU A 149 -18.62 6.39 -2.01
CA LEU A 149 -18.06 7.55 -2.73
C LEU A 149 -17.53 8.65 -1.81
N ILE A 150 -18.21 8.90 -0.69
CA ILE A 150 -17.77 9.92 0.29
C ILE A 150 -16.45 9.47 0.92
N VAL A 151 -16.37 8.21 1.33
CA VAL A 151 -15.17 7.60 1.92
C VAL A 151 -14.03 7.61 0.91
N MET A 152 -14.30 7.22 -0.34
CA MET A 152 -13.34 7.23 -1.44
C MET A 152 -12.77 8.62 -1.69
N ALA A 153 -13.63 9.65 -1.73
CA ALA A 153 -13.20 11.03 -1.93
C ALA A 153 -12.30 11.51 -0.79
N THR A 154 -12.70 11.28 0.46
CA THR A 154 -11.89 11.65 1.64
C THR A 154 -10.53 10.95 1.62
N GLN A 155 -10.50 9.62 1.43
CA GLN A 155 -9.25 8.86 1.37
C GLN A 155 -8.35 9.33 0.22
N SER A 156 -8.92 9.60 -0.95
CA SER A 156 -8.15 10.08 -2.11
C SER A 156 -7.49 11.43 -1.85
N VAL A 157 -8.21 12.38 -1.25
CA VAL A 157 -7.66 13.69 -0.88
C VAL A 157 -6.55 13.52 0.16
N CYS A 158 -6.78 12.69 1.18
CA CYS A 158 -5.79 12.42 2.22
C CYS A 158 -4.53 11.75 1.65
N THR A 159 -4.67 10.79 0.73
CA THR A 159 -3.54 10.17 0.03
C THR A 159 -2.76 11.21 -0.77
N VAL A 160 -3.44 12.07 -1.52
CA VAL A 160 -2.76 13.13 -2.30
C VAL A 160 -1.94 14.03 -1.39
N VAL A 161 -2.50 14.50 -0.28
CA VAL A 161 -1.81 15.38 0.66
C VAL A 161 -0.65 14.66 1.35
N THR A 162 -0.90 13.48 1.93
CA THR A 162 0.12 12.73 2.69
C THR A 162 1.28 12.28 1.80
N VAL A 163 1.02 11.78 0.59
CA VAL A 163 2.06 11.38 -0.35
C VAL A 163 2.85 12.60 -0.84
N SER A 164 2.20 13.72 -1.14
CA SER A 164 2.89 14.95 -1.57
C SER A 164 3.87 15.45 -0.51
N LEU A 165 3.49 15.39 0.77
CA LEU A 165 4.32 15.87 1.88
C LEU A 165 5.42 14.87 2.28
N LEU A 166 5.09 13.58 2.37
CA LEU A 166 5.95 12.58 3.01
C LEU A 166 6.78 11.75 2.03
N PHE A 167 6.46 11.73 0.74
CA PHE A 167 7.21 10.91 -0.22
C PHE A 167 8.68 11.31 -0.32
N VAL A 168 8.97 12.61 -0.39
CA VAL A 168 10.35 13.13 -0.49
C VAL A 168 11.20 12.77 0.75
N PRO A 169 10.77 13.05 2.00
CA PRO A 169 11.54 12.68 3.17
C PRO A 169 11.66 11.16 3.34
N LEU A 170 10.59 10.40 3.09
CA LEU A 170 10.63 8.93 3.21
C LEU A 170 11.55 8.29 2.18
N ARG A 171 11.57 8.79 0.93
CA ARG A 171 12.49 8.30 -0.10
C ARG A 171 13.95 8.52 0.32
N LYS A 172 14.27 9.65 0.94
CA LYS A 172 15.62 9.91 1.48
C LYS A 172 15.94 8.95 2.63
N ALA A 173 15.03 8.80 3.59
CA ALA A 173 15.19 7.90 4.73
C ALA A 173 15.43 6.45 4.31
N PHE A 174 14.55 5.90 3.46
CA PHE A 174 14.69 4.54 2.95
C PHE A 174 15.89 4.38 2.01
N GLY A 175 16.26 5.42 1.25
CA GLY A 175 17.47 5.44 0.41
C GLY A 175 18.75 5.28 1.23
N MET A 176 18.86 5.99 2.37
CA MET A 176 19.98 5.85 3.31
C MET A 176 20.12 4.41 3.83
N VAL A 177 18.99 3.80 4.22
CA VAL A 177 18.96 2.42 4.73
C VAL A 177 19.27 1.40 3.62
N ALA A 178 18.81 1.65 2.40
CA ALA A 178 19.04 0.77 1.26
C ALA A 178 20.46 0.89 0.66
N GLY A 179 21.29 1.84 1.13
CA GLY A 179 22.64 2.08 0.61
C GLY A 179 22.68 2.68 -0.80
N LYS A 180 21.56 3.15 -1.34
CA LYS A 180 21.50 3.87 -2.63
C LYS A 180 21.66 5.36 -2.34
N ARG A 181 22.79 5.95 -2.76
CA ARG A 181 22.98 7.41 -2.69
C ARG A 181 21.83 8.08 -3.45
N ALA A 182 21.04 8.87 -2.74
CA ALA A 182 20.00 9.69 -3.31
C ALA A 182 20.65 10.71 -4.26
N SER A 183 20.55 10.47 -5.57
CA SER A 183 20.74 11.51 -6.59
C SER A 183 19.39 12.16 -6.89
#